data_AF-A0AAN9B1K3-F1
#
_entry.id   AF-A0AAN9B1K3-F1
#
_cell.length_a   1.000
_cell.length_b   1.000
_cell.length_c   1.000
_cell.angle_alpha   90.00
_cell.angle_beta   90.00
_cell.angle_gamma   90.00
#
_symmetry.space_group_name_H-M   'P 1'
#
loop_
_entity.id
_entity.type
_entity.pdbx_description
1 polymer ?
#
loop_
_entity_poly.entity_id
_entity_poly.type
_entity_poly.pdbx_seq_one_letter_code
_entity_poly.pdbx_strand_id
1 'polypeptide(L)'
;MKSTFFVISIICACVVRCGGCSCGQDNGPRRFCGYDIVFRGRAVSEYVDRQGPADDPFYLLISDRVYTVIVDQAIVMPDSFRGDKSIKIRTPVSGSVCGTTFPLFSSRVFFASEYDGQVHTGLCDPNEPWDGLSHRDKAEITEHLSERC
;
A
#
# COMPACT_ATOMS: atom_id res chain seq x y z
N MET A 1 24.63 46.02 1.51
CA MET A 1 23.60 45.52 0.56
C MET A 1 23.85 44.09 0.06
N LYS A 2 25.08 43.55 0.05
CA LYS A 2 25.34 42.15 -0.37
C LYS A 2 25.00 41.07 0.67
N SER A 3 25.05 41.41 1.96
CA SER A 3 24.80 40.44 3.06
C SER A 3 23.32 40.02 3.16
N THR A 4 22.39 40.94 2.92
CA THR A 4 20.94 40.69 3.06
C THR A 4 20.40 39.68 2.02
N PHE A 5 20.96 39.67 0.81
CA PHE A 5 20.58 38.70 -0.23
C PHE A 5 21.03 37.26 0.09
N PHE A 6 22.17 37.11 0.76
CA PHE A 6 22.67 35.78 1.14
C PHE A 6 21.80 35.14 2.23
N VAL A 7 21.31 35.95 3.17
CA VAL A 7 20.44 35.48 4.26
C VAL A 7 19.06 35.07 3.74
N ILE A 8 18.49 35.80 2.76
CA ILE A 8 17.19 35.45 2.16
C ILE A 8 17.27 34.15 1.34
N SER A 9 18.38 33.91 0.64
CA SER A 9 18.60 32.67 -0.12
C SER A 9 18.68 31.43 0.80
N ILE A 10 19.33 31.58 1.97
CA ILE A 10 19.46 30.49 2.95
C ILE A 10 18.11 30.20 3.66
N ILE A 11 17.29 31.22 3.93
CA ILE A 11 15.98 31.03 4.57
C ILE A 11 14.98 30.35 3.62
N CYS A 12 15.06 30.60 2.31
CA CYS A 12 14.17 29.99 1.31
C CYS A 12 14.46 28.49 1.09
N ALA A 13 15.71 28.05 1.29
CA ALA A 13 16.11 26.65 1.19
C ALA A 13 15.57 25.75 2.33
N CYS A 14 15.14 26.33 3.45
CA CYS A 14 14.70 25.58 4.63
C CYS A 14 13.21 25.19 4.64
N VAL A 15 12.40 25.63 3.66
CA VAL A 15 10.93 25.45 3.73
C VAL A 15 10.36 24.49 2.68
N VAL A 16 11.18 23.92 1.79
CA VAL A 16 10.72 22.87 0.89
C VAL A 16 10.78 21.52 1.60
N ARG A 17 9.85 21.29 2.53
CA ARG A 17 9.51 19.93 2.95
C ARG A 17 8.80 19.27 1.76
N CYS A 18 9.57 18.70 0.83
CA CYS A 18 9.02 17.68 -0.05
C CYS A 18 8.54 16.54 0.85
N GLY A 19 7.24 16.44 1.06
CA GLY A 19 6.63 15.33 1.78
C GLY A 19 6.81 14.06 0.95
N GLY A 20 7.87 13.31 1.23
CA GLY A 20 8.00 11.94 0.74
C GLY A 20 7.21 10.99 1.63
N CYS A 21 6.88 9.81 1.10
CA CYS A 21 6.30 8.74 1.91
C CYS A 21 7.22 8.37 3.07
N SER A 22 6.68 8.39 4.30
CA SER A 22 7.37 7.91 5.50
C SER A 22 6.44 6.98 6.26
N CYS A 23 6.89 5.75 6.49
CA CYS A 23 6.11 4.75 7.23
C CYS A 23 6.42 4.84 8.72
N GLY A 24 5.38 4.91 9.55
CA GLY A 24 5.51 4.72 10.99
C GLY A 24 5.75 3.25 11.31
N GLN A 25 6.65 2.96 12.25
CA GLN A 25 6.86 1.60 12.70
C GLN A 25 5.89 1.29 13.86
N ASP A 26 4.85 0.50 13.59
CA ASP A 26 4.00 -0.08 14.63
C ASP A 26 4.33 -1.57 14.84
N ASN A 27 4.93 -1.85 16.00
CA ASN A 27 5.26 -3.21 16.45
C ASN A 27 4.30 -3.69 17.55
N GLY A 28 3.17 -3.00 17.75
CA GLY A 28 2.18 -3.34 18.75
C GLY A 28 1.42 -4.64 18.44
N PRO A 29 0.78 -5.25 19.44
CA PRO A 29 0.04 -6.51 19.28
C PRO A 29 -1.19 -6.39 18.38
N ARG A 30 -1.66 -5.17 18.10
CA ARG A 30 -2.83 -4.88 17.23
C ARG A 30 -2.45 -4.17 15.93
N ARG A 31 -1.18 -4.19 15.53
CA ARG A 31 -0.67 -3.49 14.34
C ARG A 31 -1.42 -3.86 13.04
N PHE A 32 -2.05 -5.03 13.01
CA PHE A 32 -2.78 -5.54 11.85
C PHE A 32 -4.29 -5.28 11.90
N CYS A 33 -4.83 -4.80 13.03
CA CYS A 33 -6.27 -4.62 13.19
C CYS A 33 -6.85 -3.40 12.46
N GLY A 34 -5.99 -2.57 11.86
CA GLY A 34 -6.41 -1.42 11.06
C GLY A 34 -6.76 -1.75 9.61
N TYR A 35 -6.65 -3.01 9.19
CA TYR A 35 -6.89 -3.43 7.81
C TYR A 35 -8.26 -4.11 7.67
N ASP A 36 -9.04 -3.65 6.68
CA ASP A 36 -10.37 -4.20 6.40
C ASP A 36 -10.29 -5.55 5.69
N ILE A 37 -9.25 -5.74 4.89
CA ILE A 37 -9.06 -6.93 4.05
C ILE A 37 -7.63 -7.44 4.21
N VAL A 38 -7.51 -8.70 4.64
CA VAL A 38 -6.26 -9.44 4.73
C VAL A 38 -6.43 -10.80 4.06
N PHE A 39 -5.56 -11.10 3.11
CA PHE A 39 -5.60 -12.38 2.41
C PHE A 39 -4.24 -12.77 1.85
N ARG A 40 -4.04 -14.07 1.63
CA ARG A 40 -2.91 -14.57 0.85
C ARG A 40 -3.32 -14.71 -0.61
N GLY A 41 -2.45 -14.28 -1.52
CA GLY A 41 -2.72 -14.38 -2.95
C GLY A 41 -1.51 -14.11 -3.83
N ARG A 42 -1.78 -13.98 -5.13
CA ARG A 42 -0.78 -13.72 -6.18
C ARG A 42 -1.32 -12.70 -7.18
N ALA A 43 -0.56 -11.63 -7.41
CA ALA A 43 -0.88 -10.68 -8.47
C ALA A 43 -0.68 -11.35 -9.83
N VAL A 44 -1.68 -11.34 -10.72
CA VAL A 44 -1.60 -12.00 -12.04
C VAL A 44 -1.53 -11.02 -13.20
N SER A 45 -1.97 -9.79 -12.98
CA SER A 45 -1.86 -8.71 -13.96
C SER A 45 -1.77 -7.36 -13.26
N GLU A 46 -1.20 -6.39 -13.96
CA GLU A 46 -1.19 -4.99 -13.56
C GLU A 46 -1.55 -4.08 -14.74
N TYR A 47 -2.14 -2.93 -14.43
CA TYR A 47 -2.23 -1.80 -15.34
C TYR A 47 -2.17 -0.49 -14.54
N VAL A 48 -1.86 0.62 -15.21
CA VAL A 48 -1.95 1.94 -14.61
C VAL A 48 -3.28 2.55 -15.01
N ASP A 49 -4.12 2.84 -14.02
CA ASP A 49 -5.33 3.61 -14.19
C ASP A 49 -4.97 5.09 -14.14
N ARG A 50 -4.69 5.65 -15.32
CA ARG A 50 -4.32 7.07 -15.45
C ARG A 50 -5.56 7.92 -15.32
N GLN A 51 -5.57 8.80 -14.34
CA GLN A 51 -6.54 9.88 -14.28
C GLN A 51 -5.93 11.16 -14.86
N GLY A 52 -6.76 11.97 -15.50
CA GLY A 52 -6.37 13.25 -16.07
C GLY A 52 -5.74 13.18 -17.48
N PRO A 53 -5.43 14.35 -18.08
CA PRO A 53 -4.75 14.46 -19.36
C PRO A 53 -3.35 13.83 -19.35
N ALA A 54 -2.87 13.40 -20.52
CA ALA A 54 -1.56 12.74 -20.64
C ALA A 54 -0.37 13.65 -20.25
N ASP A 55 -0.56 14.96 -20.30
CA ASP A 55 0.41 16.01 -19.97
C ASP A 55 0.21 16.61 -18.57
N ASP A 56 -0.62 16.00 -17.72
CA ASP A 56 -0.86 16.48 -16.36
C ASP A 56 0.43 16.35 -15.51
N PRO A 57 1.00 17.47 -15.01
CA PRO A 57 2.19 17.43 -14.19
C PRO A 57 1.98 16.72 -12.84
N PHE A 58 0.73 16.54 -12.41
CA PHE A 58 0.35 15.85 -11.18
C PHE A 58 -0.04 14.38 -11.41
N TYR A 59 0.26 13.80 -12.58
CA TYR A 59 -0.11 12.41 -12.92
C TYR A 59 0.24 11.39 -11.81
N LEU A 60 1.35 11.58 -11.09
CA LEU A 60 1.78 10.70 -10.00
C LEU A 60 0.85 10.70 -8.79
N LEU A 61 0.12 11.80 -8.56
CA LEU A 61 -0.80 11.98 -7.43
C LEU A 61 -2.21 11.47 -7.72
N ILE A 62 -2.58 11.41 -9.01
CA ILE A 62 -3.95 11.08 -9.43
C ILE A 62 -4.05 9.71 -10.12
N SER A 63 -2.92 9.09 -10.46
CA SER A 63 -2.91 7.77 -11.09
C SER A 63 -2.61 6.67 -10.08
N ASP A 64 -3.34 5.57 -10.22
CA ASP A 64 -3.11 4.36 -9.44
C ASP A 64 -2.59 3.24 -10.33
N ARG A 65 -1.71 2.42 -9.75
CA ARG A 65 -1.39 1.10 -10.27
C ARG A 65 -2.41 0.10 -9.71
N VAL A 66 -3.08 -0.60 -10.60
CA VAL A 66 -4.13 -1.57 -10.27
C VAL A 66 -3.64 -2.97 -10.56
N TYR A 67 -3.66 -3.82 -9.54
CA TYR A 67 -3.35 -5.24 -9.65
C TYR A 67 -4.62 -6.07 -9.60
N THR A 68 -4.73 -7.08 -10.46
CA THR A 68 -5.68 -8.18 -10.23
C THR A 68 -4.94 -9.26 -9.47
N VAL A 69 -5.44 -9.59 -8.29
CA VAL A 69 -4.82 -10.56 -7.37
C VAL A 69 -5.74 -11.75 -7.21
N ILE A 70 -5.26 -12.95 -7.52
CA ILE A 70 -5.99 -14.19 -7.23
C ILE A 70 -5.88 -14.48 -5.74
N VAL A 71 -7.03 -14.72 -5.11
CA VAL A 71 -7.12 -15.03 -3.69
C VAL A 71 -6.85 -16.53 -3.52
N ASP A 72 -5.76 -16.87 -2.82
CA ASP A 72 -5.43 -18.25 -2.47
C ASP A 72 -6.06 -18.63 -1.12
N GLN A 73 -6.10 -17.69 -0.17
CA GLN A 73 -6.70 -17.88 1.15
C GLN A 73 -7.20 -16.53 1.70
N ALA A 74 -8.50 -16.43 1.97
CA ALA A 74 -9.07 -15.30 2.71
C ALA A 74 -8.78 -15.46 4.21
N ILE A 75 -8.38 -14.39 4.88
CA ILE A 75 -7.99 -14.39 6.30
C ILE A 75 -8.93 -13.47 7.08
N VAL A 76 -8.88 -12.18 6.77
CA VAL A 76 -9.86 -11.18 7.22
C VAL A 76 -10.50 -10.59 5.99
N MET A 77 -11.81 -10.71 5.86
CA MET A 77 -12.49 -10.23 4.66
C MET A 77 -13.96 -9.95 4.99
N PRO A 78 -14.50 -8.79 4.58
CA PRO A 78 -15.93 -8.54 4.70
C PRO A 78 -16.71 -9.53 3.84
N ASP A 79 -17.97 -9.78 4.21
CA ASP A 79 -18.81 -10.72 3.47
C ASP A 79 -19.06 -10.31 2.02
N SER A 80 -18.94 -9.01 1.70
CA SER A 80 -19.04 -8.49 0.33
C SER A 80 -17.95 -9.00 -0.61
N PHE A 81 -16.77 -9.36 -0.07
CA PHE A 81 -15.66 -9.92 -0.85
C PHE A 81 -15.50 -11.44 -0.64
N ARG A 82 -16.23 -12.01 0.32
CA ARG A 82 -16.09 -13.42 0.67
C ARG A 82 -16.58 -14.30 -0.48
N GLY A 83 -15.67 -15.08 -1.06
CA GLY A 83 -15.95 -15.97 -2.19
C GLY A 83 -15.44 -15.44 -3.53
N ASP A 84 -14.97 -14.18 -3.58
CA ASP A 84 -14.29 -13.66 -4.75
C ASP A 84 -12.98 -14.41 -4.98
N LYS A 85 -12.82 -14.95 -6.18
CA LYS A 85 -11.58 -15.63 -6.60
C LYS A 85 -10.47 -14.64 -6.93
N SER A 86 -10.82 -13.37 -7.15
CA SER A 86 -9.88 -12.32 -7.51
C SER A 86 -10.32 -10.98 -6.98
N ILE A 87 -9.37 -10.19 -6.48
CA ILE A 87 -9.59 -8.84 -5.97
C ILE A 87 -8.74 -7.85 -6.77
N LYS A 88 -9.29 -6.68 -7.08
CA LYS A 88 -8.52 -5.57 -7.64
C LYS A 88 -7.96 -4.72 -6.51
N ILE A 89 -6.64 -4.64 -6.41
CA ILE A 89 -5.95 -3.80 -5.44
C ILE A 89 -5.37 -2.59 -6.15
N ARG A 90 -5.56 -1.40 -5.57
CA ARG A 90 -4.97 -0.14 -6.04
C ARG A 90 -3.83 0.29 -5.13
N THR A 91 -2.80 0.86 -5.72
CA THR A 91 -1.71 1.51 -4.99
C THR A 91 -1.21 2.68 -5.82
N PRO A 92 -0.76 3.79 -5.21
CA PRO A 92 -0.23 4.90 -5.98
C PRO A 92 0.90 4.47 -6.93
N VAL A 93 1.08 5.17 -8.04
CA VAL A 93 2.08 4.77 -9.05
C VAL A 93 3.54 4.94 -8.62
N SER A 94 3.81 5.79 -7.62
CA SER A 94 5.16 6.11 -7.16
C SER A 94 5.32 5.95 -5.65
N GLY A 95 6.47 5.39 -5.24
CA GLY A 95 6.85 5.30 -3.83
C GLY A 95 6.98 6.64 -3.13
N SER A 96 7.21 7.74 -3.87
CA SER A 96 7.21 9.09 -3.29
C SER A 96 5.88 9.47 -2.64
N VAL A 97 4.77 8.88 -3.11
CA VAL A 97 3.40 9.03 -2.58
C VAL A 97 2.87 7.71 -1.98
N CYS A 98 3.77 6.88 -1.46
CA CYS A 98 3.46 5.59 -0.81
C CYS A 98 2.94 4.50 -1.74
N GLY A 99 3.21 4.61 -3.04
CA GLY A 99 3.00 3.54 -4.02
C GLY A 99 3.94 2.37 -3.83
N THR A 100 3.45 1.15 -4.08
CA THR A 100 4.27 -0.06 -4.06
C THR A 100 4.15 -0.87 -5.34
N THR A 101 5.11 -1.77 -5.57
CA THR A 101 5.09 -2.68 -6.71
C THR A 101 5.14 -4.13 -6.27
N PHE A 102 4.31 -4.95 -6.92
CA PHE A 102 4.20 -6.36 -6.62
C PHE A 102 4.66 -7.17 -7.83
N PRO A 103 5.74 -7.97 -7.69
CA PRO A 103 6.05 -8.99 -8.67
C PRO A 103 4.85 -9.91 -8.96
N LEU A 104 4.56 -10.10 -10.24
CA LEU A 104 3.49 -10.98 -10.69
C LEU A 104 3.82 -12.45 -10.37
N PHE A 105 2.77 -13.22 -10.14
CA PHE A 105 2.77 -14.65 -9.82
C PHE A 105 3.51 -15.06 -8.55
N SER A 106 3.97 -14.09 -7.76
CA SER A 106 4.62 -14.32 -6.46
C SER A 106 3.61 -14.34 -5.32
N SER A 107 3.68 -15.37 -4.46
CA SER A 107 2.78 -15.55 -3.32
C SER A 107 3.09 -14.54 -2.22
N ARG A 108 2.08 -13.78 -1.81
CA ARG A 108 2.20 -12.76 -0.76
C ARG A 108 1.00 -12.77 0.16
N VAL A 109 1.19 -12.21 1.35
CA VAL A 109 0.07 -11.69 2.13
C VAL A 109 -0.21 -10.26 1.68
N PHE A 110 -1.48 -9.92 1.55
CA PHE A 110 -1.96 -8.57 1.24
C PHE A 110 -2.73 -8.05 2.44
N PHE A 111 -2.33 -6.88 2.93
CA PHE A 111 -3.04 -6.07 3.91
C PHE A 111 -3.52 -4.81 3.20
N ALA A 112 -4.84 -4.66 3.14
CA ALA A 112 -5.47 -3.59 2.38
C ALA A 112 -6.65 -3.02 3.16
N SER A 113 -6.93 -1.76 2.88
CA SER A 113 -8.11 -1.07 3.40
C SER A 113 -9.11 -0.85 2.27
N GLU A 114 -10.38 -0.85 2.61
CA GLU A 114 -11.46 -0.56 1.67
C GLU A 114 -11.92 0.88 1.86
N TYR A 115 -11.94 1.64 0.77
CA TYR A 115 -12.44 3.00 0.75
C TYR A 115 -13.26 3.20 -0.52
N ASP A 116 -14.53 3.57 -0.35
CA ASP A 116 -15.45 3.85 -1.46
C ASP A 116 -15.60 2.69 -2.46
N GLY A 117 -15.70 1.45 -1.96
CA GLY A 117 -15.80 0.23 -2.76
C GLY A 117 -14.49 -0.18 -3.44
N GLN A 118 -13.38 0.50 -3.14
CA GLN A 118 -12.08 0.27 -3.73
C GLN A 118 -11.11 -0.25 -2.69
N VAL A 119 -10.35 -1.30 -3.05
CA VAL A 119 -9.35 -1.89 -2.17
C VAL A 119 -8.01 -1.22 -2.44
N HIS A 120 -7.44 -0.56 -1.43
CA HIS A 120 -6.20 0.18 -1.52
C HIS A 120 -5.12 -0.41 -0.61
N THR A 121 -3.89 -0.34 -1.07
CA THR A 121 -2.69 -0.67 -0.30
C THR A 121 -1.52 0.23 -0.68
N GLY A 122 -0.46 0.22 0.10
CA GLY A 122 0.70 1.07 -0.09
C GLY A 122 2.01 0.45 0.37
N LEU A 123 3.05 1.29 0.26
CA LEU A 123 4.42 0.96 0.63
C LEU A 123 4.58 0.65 2.12
N CYS A 124 3.74 1.25 2.96
CA CYS A 124 3.82 1.09 4.41
C CYS A 124 3.05 -0.12 4.93
N ASP A 125 2.27 -0.77 4.07
CA ASP A 125 1.50 -1.94 4.47
C ASP A 125 2.39 -3.20 4.46
N PRO A 126 2.18 -4.14 5.39
CA PRO A 126 3.05 -5.30 5.60
C PRO A 126 2.82 -6.42 4.56
N ASN A 127 2.89 -6.06 3.27
CA ASN A 127 2.63 -6.91 2.10
C ASN A 127 3.82 -7.83 1.75
N GLU A 128 4.23 -8.65 2.71
CA GLU A 128 5.44 -9.44 2.60
C GLU A 128 5.27 -10.69 1.73
N PRO A 129 6.36 -11.16 1.06
CA PRO A 129 6.40 -12.48 0.45
C PRO A 129 6.01 -13.57 1.46
N TRP A 130 5.03 -14.40 1.09
CA TRP A 130 4.51 -15.43 1.98
C TRP A 130 5.61 -16.41 2.38
N ASP A 131 6.48 -16.78 1.44
CA ASP A 131 7.56 -17.73 1.69
C ASP A 131 8.68 -17.15 2.56
N GLY A 132 8.78 -15.83 2.65
CA GLY A 132 9.73 -15.12 3.51
C GLY A 132 9.28 -14.99 4.98
N LEU A 133 7.99 -15.19 5.27
CA LEU A 133 7.45 -15.11 6.62
C LEU A 133 7.84 -16.33 7.47
N SER A 134 8.17 -16.09 8.73
CA SER A 134 8.42 -17.17 9.69
C SER A 134 7.16 -17.99 9.96
N HIS A 135 7.30 -19.22 10.46
CA HIS A 135 6.15 -20.04 10.84
C HIS A 135 5.27 -19.34 11.89
N ARG A 136 5.88 -18.60 12.81
CA ARG A 136 5.17 -17.82 13.83
C ARG A 136 4.34 -16.70 13.20
N ASP A 137 4.91 -15.95 12.27
CA ASP A 137 4.20 -14.84 11.61
C ASP A 137 3.04 -15.36 10.76
N LYS A 138 3.23 -16.48 10.07
CA LYS A 138 2.17 -17.14 9.31
C LYS A 138 0.99 -17.50 10.22
N ALA A 139 1.26 -18.19 11.34
CA ALA A 139 0.22 -18.59 12.29
C ALA A 139 -0.47 -17.37 12.93
N GLU A 140 0.28 -16.34 13.30
CA GLU A 140 -0.27 -15.09 13.85
C GLU A 140 -1.25 -14.44 12.87
N ILE A 141 -0.92 -14.41 11.58
CA ILE A 141 -1.78 -13.85 10.54
C ILE A 141 -2.98 -14.77 10.27
N THR A 142 -2.80 -16.08 10.11
CA THR A 142 -3.88 -16.97 9.64
C THR A 142 -4.83 -17.45 10.72
N GLU A 143 -4.35 -17.61 11.96
CA GLU A 143 -5.13 -18.23 13.04
C GLU A 143 -5.62 -17.21 14.05
N HIS A 144 -4.79 -16.21 14.38
CA HIS A 144 -5.07 -15.32 15.50
C HIS A 144 -5.56 -13.94 15.10
N LEU A 145 -5.33 -13.52 13.85
CA LEU A 145 -5.64 -12.17 13.42
C LEU A 145 -7.12 -11.85 13.55
N SER A 146 -8.00 -12.74 13.06
CA SER A 146 -9.45 -12.55 13.13
C SER A 146 -10.01 -12.62 14.56
N GLU A 147 -9.32 -13.27 15.48
CA GLU A 147 -9.74 -13.39 16.89
C GLU A 147 -9.32 -12.16 17.72
N ARG A 148 -8.30 -11.42 17.29
CA ARG A 148 -7.67 -10.35 18.07
C ARG A 148 -8.17 -8.94 17.75
N CYS A 149 -8.93 -8.73 16.66
CA CYS A 149 -9.21 -7.41 16.09
C CYS A 149 -10.66 -6.88 16.26
#